data_AF-A0A7J7JLP3-F1
#
_entry.id   AF-A0A7J7JLP3-F1
#
_cell.length_a   1.000
_cell.length_b   1.000
_cell.length_c   1.000
_cell.angle_alpha   90.00
_cell.angle_beta   90.00
_cell.angle_gamma   90.00
#
_symmetry.space_group_name_H-M   'P 1'
#
loop_
_entity.id
_entity.type
_entity.pdbx_description
1 polymer ?
#
loop_
_entity_poly.entity_id
_entity_poly.type
_entity_poly.pdbx_seq_one_letter_code
_entity_poly.pdbx_strand_id
1 'polypeptide(L)'
;MFLKSSVAMKRASGKMELLLQKLSILKQRICSKLKIFIKLEIQSKQFVKAIPTTWVKVEQPLKKFEKGYMSFQDIFSQLSSSISLTENQFDIILTYMHNCGMLLWYKNDKDLHPYIFYHVPTVTSLLQVLFTHDDTVWQRRLSAFSSSTSAVQQLLTLDEYGHLLKSLLQTGIMHDKLFKHLLRTETDFQDNAAMRVAAQILLSFKIMYSSTLQNKESSFIVPYFCKEFLSDSPPNTGSCVTFHAQLRFDGLPLPQYAYHQLAVDMLNSFSQDSDSITARNNGARVVSKDVTYQLVHDYKSGIVNIRVSFDSSQVCRAWKVLVDITNSSIEYVETRWCACKIGCKFFCPHCGLQEDTHPSRLMNPSWVQYHDKRLTSSLLPSKAKHFTCKKDSSVPECLLNPSEYLILTLLIIILDETQVESDADSDLSDHEDFYLPGEDHHVKMKVSATRKATIKRLFYSNHASNPQMMEDIKDETQRPDHEDYGMHITVLMSHGATMELTECYTERT
;
A
#
# COMPACT_ATOMS: atom_id res chain seq x y z
N MET A 1 -8.89 68.16 4.18
CA MET A 1 -9.33 67.17 3.17
C MET A 1 -8.28 66.87 2.10
N PHE A 2 -7.59 67.85 1.53
CA PHE A 2 -6.62 67.67 0.42
C PHE A 2 -5.41 66.74 0.70
N LEU A 3 -4.90 66.67 1.93
CA LEU A 3 -3.77 65.79 2.26
C LEU A 3 -4.16 64.29 2.29
N LYS A 4 -5.42 63.96 2.60
CA LYS A 4 -5.90 62.56 2.61
C LYS A 4 -6.11 62.01 1.19
N SER A 5 -6.47 62.85 0.20
CA SER A 5 -6.63 62.41 -1.19
C SER A 5 -5.28 62.18 -1.89
N SER A 6 -4.24 62.97 -1.56
CA SER A 6 -2.89 62.81 -2.11
C SER A 6 -2.24 61.48 -1.68
N VAL A 7 -2.40 61.08 -0.42
CA VAL A 7 -1.89 59.80 0.09
C VAL A 7 -2.65 58.61 -0.50
N ALA A 8 -3.96 58.76 -0.72
CA ALA A 8 -4.78 57.73 -1.37
C ALA A 8 -4.39 57.55 -2.85
N MET A 9 -4.14 58.63 -3.59
CA MET A 9 -3.65 58.56 -4.98
C MET A 9 -2.26 57.93 -5.08
N LYS A 10 -1.32 58.26 -4.17
CA LYS A 10 0.01 57.62 -4.15
C LYS A 10 -0.07 56.11 -3.87
N ARG A 11 -0.96 55.69 -2.96
CA ARG A 11 -1.20 54.25 -2.68
C ARG A 11 -1.87 53.53 -3.84
N ALA A 12 -2.79 54.18 -4.55
CA ALA A 12 -3.42 53.63 -5.75
C ALA A 12 -2.42 53.49 -6.90
N SER A 13 -1.56 54.49 -7.11
CA SER A 13 -0.47 54.46 -8.10
C SER A 13 0.50 53.30 -7.84
N GLY A 14 0.97 53.12 -6.59
CA GLY A 14 1.86 52.03 -6.24
C GLY A 14 1.24 50.64 -6.38
N LYS A 15 -0.06 50.49 -6.11
CA LYS A 15 -0.79 49.23 -6.36
C LYS A 15 -0.93 48.93 -7.86
N MET A 16 -1.18 49.96 -8.68
CA MET A 16 -1.30 49.83 -10.13
C MET A 16 0.05 49.42 -10.76
N GLU A 17 1.15 49.99 -10.28
CA GLU A 17 2.50 49.65 -10.72
C GLU A 17 2.90 48.22 -10.36
N LEU A 18 2.55 47.76 -9.15
CA LEU A 18 2.73 46.36 -8.74
C LEU A 18 1.90 45.37 -9.59
N LEU A 19 0.68 45.75 -9.98
CA LEU A 19 -0.16 44.93 -10.87
C LEU A 19 0.42 44.85 -12.28
N LEU A 20 0.92 45.95 -12.82
CA LEU A 20 1.59 45.97 -14.12
C LEU A 20 2.86 45.10 -14.11
N GLN A 21 3.64 45.13 -13.03
CA GLN A 21 4.81 44.27 -12.87
C GLN A 21 4.42 42.78 -12.82
N LYS A 22 3.36 42.42 -12.07
CA LYS A 22 2.84 41.04 -12.01
C LYS A 22 2.33 40.55 -13.38
N LEU A 23 1.62 41.40 -14.12
CA LEU A 23 1.15 41.09 -15.47
C LEU A 23 2.30 40.88 -16.46
N SER A 24 3.36 41.68 -16.36
CA SER A 24 4.58 41.51 -17.16
C SER A 24 5.25 40.16 -16.91
N ILE A 25 5.42 39.78 -15.64
CA ILE A 25 5.99 38.48 -15.24
C ILE A 25 5.11 37.33 -15.75
N LEU A 26 3.77 37.45 -15.62
CA LEU A 26 2.84 36.43 -16.10
C LEU A 26 2.91 36.28 -17.62
N LYS A 27 2.93 37.39 -18.38
CA LYS A 27 3.10 37.40 -19.83
C LYS A 27 4.41 36.71 -20.24
N GLN A 28 5.51 37.01 -19.56
CA GLN A 28 6.81 36.41 -19.86
C GLN A 28 6.82 34.88 -19.59
N ARG A 29 6.16 34.43 -18.51
CA ARG A 29 5.98 33.00 -18.20
C ARG A 29 5.09 32.27 -19.20
N ILE A 30 4.02 32.93 -19.68
CA ILE A 30 3.14 32.36 -20.71
C ILE A 30 3.90 32.25 -22.04
N CYS A 31 4.61 33.30 -22.44
CA CYS A 31 5.42 33.29 -23.67
C CYS A 31 6.54 32.25 -23.64
N SER A 32 7.22 32.05 -22.50
CA SER A 32 8.26 31.01 -22.40
C SER A 32 7.67 29.60 -22.51
N LYS A 33 6.52 29.35 -21.88
CA LYS A 33 5.79 28.07 -22.03
C LYS A 33 5.30 27.84 -23.47
N LEU A 34 4.75 28.85 -24.13
CA LEU A 34 4.34 28.77 -25.53
C LEU A 34 5.51 28.49 -26.47
N LYS A 35 6.67 29.11 -26.25
CA LYS A 35 7.88 28.81 -27.03
C LYS A 35 8.35 27.36 -26.89
N ILE A 36 8.24 26.79 -25.68
CA ILE A 36 8.53 25.37 -25.45
C ILE A 36 7.52 24.51 -26.22
N PHE A 37 6.23 24.85 -26.18
CA PHE A 37 5.18 24.13 -26.88
C PHE A 37 5.36 24.14 -28.40
N ILE A 38 5.65 25.31 -28.98
CA ILE A 38 5.95 25.47 -30.42
C ILE A 38 7.22 24.69 -30.78
N LYS A 39 8.26 24.73 -29.93
CA LYS A 39 9.48 23.94 -30.15
C LYS A 39 9.19 22.44 -30.14
N LEU A 40 8.35 21.97 -29.22
CA LEU A 40 7.91 20.57 -29.16
C LEU A 40 7.07 20.18 -30.38
N GLU A 41 6.20 21.07 -30.90
CA GLU A 41 5.41 20.83 -32.11
C GLU A 41 6.28 20.80 -33.39
N ILE A 42 7.29 21.67 -33.47
CA ILE A 42 8.26 21.64 -34.57
C ILE A 42 9.13 20.38 -34.48
N GLN A 43 9.56 20.01 -33.27
CA GLN A 43 10.29 18.77 -33.04
C GLN A 43 9.42 17.54 -33.35
N SER A 44 8.12 17.55 -33.01
CA SER A 44 7.19 16.45 -33.33
C SER A 44 7.02 16.27 -34.84
N LYS A 45 7.02 17.35 -35.62
CA LYS A 45 7.03 17.31 -37.09
C LYS A 45 8.34 16.78 -37.68
N GLN A 46 9.45 16.87 -36.95
CA GLN A 46 10.74 16.27 -37.33
C GLN A 46 10.84 14.77 -37.00
N PHE A 47 9.93 14.22 -36.18
CA PHE A 47 9.84 12.79 -35.91
C PHE A 47 9.06 12.04 -37.01
N VAL A 48 9.40 12.25 -38.28
CA VAL A 48 9.07 11.26 -39.32
C VAL A 48 10.14 10.18 -39.25
N LYS A 49 10.10 9.34 -38.21
CA LYS A 49 10.90 8.11 -38.21
C LYS A 49 10.36 7.23 -39.33
N ALA A 50 11.21 6.94 -40.33
CA ALA A 50 10.87 5.98 -41.36
C ALA A 50 10.59 4.63 -40.69
N ILE A 51 9.34 4.19 -40.72
CA ILE A 51 8.94 2.88 -40.21
C ILE A 51 9.44 1.84 -41.22
N PRO A 52 10.19 0.80 -40.79
CA PRO A 52 10.63 -0.25 -41.70
C PRO A 52 9.44 -0.88 -42.43
N THR A 53 9.61 -1.15 -43.73
CA THR A 53 8.54 -1.73 -44.56
C THR A 53 8.05 -3.09 -44.05
N THR A 54 8.91 -3.83 -43.37
CA THR A 54 8.56 -5.09 -42.68
C THR A 54 7.51 -4.88 -41.60
N TRP A 55 7.50 -3.74 -40.91
CA TRP A 55 6.53 -3.47 -39.83
C TRP A 55 5.14 -3.16 -40.40
N VAL A 56 5.10 -2.44 -41.54
CA VAL A 56 3.86 -2.21 -42.30
C VAL A 56 3.29 -3.54 -42.82
N LYS A 57 4.16 -4.45 -43.26
CA LYS A 57 3.75 -5.79 -43.69
C LYS A 57 3.17 -6.63 -42.54
N VAL A 58 3.61 -6.43 -41.29
CA VAL A 58 3.02 -7.06 -40.11
C VAL A 58 1.66 -6.47 -39.76
N GLU A 59 1.47 -5.17 -39.94
CA GLU A 59 0.21 -4.48 -39.62
C GLU A 59 -0.96 -4.90 -40.51
N GLN A 60 -0.72 -5.09 -41.82
CA GLN A 60 -1.79 -5.35 -42.78
C GLN A 60 -2.57 -6.66 -42.53
N PRO A 61 -1.92 -7.81 -42.24
CA PRO A 61 -2.63 -9.04 -41.89
C PRO A 61 -3.40 -8.93 -40.58
N LEU A 62 -2.88 -8.19 -39.58
CA LEU A 62 -3.56 -8.01 -38.28
C LEU A 62 -4.95 -7.39 -38.43
N LYS A 63 -5.16 -6.52 -39.43
CA LYS A 63 -6.46 -5.89 -39.71
C LYS A 63 -7.48 -6.84 -40.35
N LYS A 64 -7.07 -8.01 -40.82
CA LYS A 64 -7.95 -8.96 -41.52
C LYS A 64 -8.54 -10.02 -40.59
N PHE A 65 -8.04 -10.13 -39.36
CA PHE A 65 -8.55 -11.11 -38.42
C PHE A 65 -9.91 -10.67 -37.88
N GLU A 66 -10.84 -11.63 -37.78
CA GLU A 66 -12.21 -11.38 -37.32
C GLU A 66 -12.31 -11.15 -35.82
N LYS A 67 -11.42 -11.78 -35.02
CA LYS A 67 -11.39 -11.61 -33.57
C LYS A 67 -10.70 -10.29 -33.21
N GLY A 68 -10.91 -9.79 -32.00
CA GLY A 68 -10.20 -8.59 -31.52
C GLY A 68 -8.80 -8.88 -30.96
N TYR A 69 -8.50 -10.15 -30.71
CA TYR A 69 -7.27 -10.63 -30.10
C TYR A 69 -6.98 -12.08 -30.50
N MET A 70 -5.71 -12.49 -30.43
CA MET A 70 -5.27 -13.87 -30.70
C MET A 70 -4.03 -14.22 -29.87
N SER A 71 -3.65 -15.50 -29.87
CA SER A 71 -2.41 -15.90 -29.22
C SER A 71 -1.19 -15.37 -30.00
N PHE A 72 -0.10 -15.10 -29.26
CA PHE A 72 1.18 -14.71 -29.82
C PHE A 72 1.68 -15.73 -30.84
N GLN A 73 1.61 -17.02 -30.51
CA GLN A 73 2.09 -18.10 -31.37
C GLN A 73 1.26 -18.26 -32.64
N ASP A 74 -0.05 -18.08 -32.57
CA ASP A 74 -0.91 -18.16 -33.76
C ASP A 74 -0.60 -17.03 -34.73
N ILE A 75 -0.49 -15.80 -34.23
CA ILE A 75 -0.14 -14.64 -35.07
C ILE A 75 1.26 -14.82 -35.63
N PHE A 76 2.24 -15.20 -34.81
CA PHE A 76 3.62 -15.38 -35.26
C PHE A 76 3.73 -16.45 -36.34
N SER A 77 3.06 -17.60 -36.18
CA SER A 77 3.07 -18.69 -37.15
C SER A 77 2.45 -18.26 -38.49
N GLN A 78 1.33 -17.54 -38.43
CA GLN A 78 0.65 -17.05 -39.64
C GLN A 78 1.48 -15.98 -40.36
N LEU A 79 2.09 -15.05 -39.63
CA LEU A 79 2.93 -14.02 -40.23
C LEU A 79 4.24 -14.60 -40.79
N SER A 80 4.88 -15.52 -40.08
CA SER A 80 6.15 -16.13 -40.49
C SER A 80 6.05 -16.92 -41.80
N SER A 81 4.84 -17.40 -42.14
CA SER A 81 4.57 -18.03 -43.43
C SER A 81 4.65 -17.08 -44.63
N SER A 82 4.41 -15.78 -44.40
CA SER A 82 4.29 -14.76 -45.45
C SER A 82 5.39 -13.70 -45.39
N ILE A 83 6.06 -13.57 -44.25
CA ILE A 83 7.09 -12.57 -43.96
C ILE A 83 8.25 -13.30 -43.29
N SER A 84 9.46 -13.20 -43.85
CA SER A 84 10.66 -13.69 -43.18
C SER A 84 10.90 -12.85 -41.93
N LEU A 85 10.50 -13.39 -40.77
CA LEU A 85 10.51 -12.70 -39.49
C LEU A 85 11.01 -13.67 -38.40
N THR A 86 11.99 -13.25 -37.62
CA THR A 86 12.40 -14.00 -36.43
C THR A 86 11.55 -13.59 -35.23
N GLU A 87 11.46 -14.44 -34.21
CA GLU A 87 10.69 -14.15 -32.99
C GLU A 87 11.19 -12.88 -32.28
N ASN A 88 12.51 -12.68 -32.22
CA ASN A 88 13.12 -11.45 -31.68
C ASN A 88 12.72 -10.20 -32.47
N GLN A 89 12.66 -10.29 -33.80
CA GLN A 89 12.19 -9.16 -34.62
C GLN A 89 10.71 -8.89 -34.38
N PHE A 90 9.90 -9.93 -34.22
CA PHE A 90 8.48 -9.80 -33.92
C PHE A 90 8.24 -9.14 -32.56
N ASP A 91 8.97 -9.55 -31.52
CA ASP A 91 8.95 -8.94 -30.19
C ASP A 91 9.25 -7.43 -30.23
N ILE A 92 10.26 -7.01 -30.98
CA ILE A 92 10.61 -5.58 -31.16
C ILE A 92 9.47 -4.84 -31.87
N ILE A 93 8.89 -5.43 -32.92
CA ILE A 93 7.78 -4.84 -33.68
C ILE A 93 6.56 -4.66 -32.78
N LEU A 94 6.18 -5.70 -32.03
CA LEU A 94 5.04 -5.64 -31.11
C LEU A 94 5.25 -4.64 -30.00
N THR A 95 6.46 -4.59 -29.42
CA THR A 95 6.81 -3.58 -28.40
C THR A 95 6.64 -2.18 -28.95
N TYR A 96 7.09 -1.92 -30.18
CA TYR A 96 6.89 -0.62 -30.82
C TYR A 96 5.41 -0.33 -31.07
N MET A 97 4.66 -1.26 -31.68
CA MET A 97 3.24 -1.08 -31.97
C MET A 97 2.42 -0.87 -30.69
N HIS A 98 2.78 -1.56 -29.60
CA HIS A 98 2.20 -1.36 -28.27
C HIS A 98 2.44 0.05 -27.75
N ASN A 99 3.69 0.50 -27.77
CA ASN A 99 4.06 1.85 -27.32
C ASN A 99 3.41 2.96 -28.18
N CYS A 100 3.12 2.68 -29.44
CA CYS A 100 2.37 3.57 -30.34
C CYS A 100 0.85 3.48 -30.17
N GLY A 101 0.34 2.59 -29.32
CA GLY A 101 -1.10 2.38 -29.11
C GLY A 101 -1.83 1.76 -30.30
N MET A 102 -1.09 1.13 -31.22
CA MET A 102 -1.67 0.45 -32.38
C MET A 102 -2.29 -0.91 -32.01
N LEU A 103 -1.72 -1.56 -30.99
CA LEU A 103 -2.20 -2.80 -30.38
C LEU A 103 -1.88 -2.79 -28.89
N LEU A 104 -2.40 -3.75 -28.14
CA LEU A 104 -1.99 -3.99 -26.76
C LEU A 104 -1.30 -5.34 -26.64
N TRP A 105 -0.12 -5.36 -26.01
CA TRP A 105 0.62 -6.57 -25.72
C TRP A 105 1.40 -6.41 -24.43
N TYR A 106 1.12 -7.28 -23.46
CA TYR A 106 1.64 -7.16 -22.10
C TYR A 106 2.85 -8.07 -21.92
N LYS A 107 3.97 -7.68 -22.51
CA LYS A 107 5.18 -8.51 -22.56
C LYS A 107 5.62 -9.07 -21.20
N ASN A 108 5.45 -8.31 -20.12
CA ASN A 108 5.92 -8.67 -18.78
C ASN A 108 4.83 -9.31 -17.89
N ASP A 109 3.60 -9.44 -18.37
CA ASP A 109 2.49 -10.04 -17.63
C ASP A 109 2.38 -11.51 -18.03
N LYS A 110 2.58 -12.44 -17.10
CA LYS A 110 2.67 -13.87 -17.43
C LYS A 110 1.38 -14.43 -18.03
N ASP A 111 0.23 -13.89 -17.63
CA ASP A 111 -1.07 -14.38 -18.01
C ASP A 111 -1.57 -13.71 -19.31
N LEU A 112 -1.12 -12.47 -19.57
CA LEU A 112 -1.49 -11.71 -20.79
C LEU A 112 -0.44 -11.75 -21.90
N HIS A 113 0.83 -12.03 -21.60
CA HIS A 113 1.91 -12.15 -22.57
C HIS A 113 1.56 -13.08 -23.75
N PRO A 114 0.87 -14.22 -23.54
CA PRO A 114 0.47 -15.10 -24.62
C PRO A 114 -0.56 -14.50 -25.58
N TYR A 115 -1.14 -13.33 -25.30
CA TYR A 115 -2.24 -12.74 -26.09
C TYR A 115 -1.87 -11.38 -26.65
N ILE A 116 -2.17 -11.17 -27.93
CA ILE A 116 -2.00 -9.89 -28.63
C ILE A 116 -3.38 -9.33 -28.96
N PHE A 117 -3.67 -8.12 -28.48
CA PHE A 117 -4.91 -7.39 -28.73
C PHE A 117 -4.68 -6.39 -29.85
N TYR A 118 -4.78 -6.84 -31.10
CA TYR A 118 -4.57 -6.00 -32.29
C TYR A 118 -5.75 -5.09 -32.61
N HIS A 119 -6.94 -5.36 -32.05
CA HIS A 119 -8.07 -4.46 -32.10
C HIS A 119 -8.27 -3.80 -30.73
N VAL A 120 -7.61 -2.65 -30.52
CA VAL A 120 -7.71 -1.87 -29.27
C VAL A 120 -9.17 -1.62 -28.83
N PRO A 121 -10.13 -1.37 -29.74
CA PRO A 121 -11.52 -1.17 -29.33
C PRO A 121 -12.14 -2.34 -28.56
N THR A 122 -11.66 -3.58 -28.75
CA THR A 122 -12.11 -4.76 -27.98
C THR A 122 -11.75 -4.66 -26.49
N VAL A 123 -10.63 -4.04 -26.15
CA VAL A 123 -10.30 -3.75 -24.75
C VAL A 123 -11.11 -2.56 -24.24
N THR A 124 -11.38 -1.56 -25.09
CA THR A 124 -12.21 -0.42 -24.69
C THR A 124 -13.67 -0.81 -24.46
N SER A 125 -14.22 -1.75 -25.22
CA SER A 125 -15.59 -2.24 -25.02
C SER A 125 -15.71 -2.97 -23.67
N LEU A 126 -14.69 -3.75 -23.29
CA LEU A 126 -14.60 -4.35 -21.95
C LEU A 126 -14.65 -3.27 -20.85
N LEU A 127 -13.89 -2.19 -21.00
CA LEU A 127 -13.93 -1.07 -20.05
C LEU A 127 -15.28 -0.35 -20.07
N GLN A 128 -15.86 -0.13 -21.25
CA GLN A 128 -17.16 0.51 -21.39
C GLN A 128 -18.26 -0.29 -20.71
N VAL A 129 -18.24 -1.61 -20.80
CA VAL A 129 -19.18 -2.49 -20.11
C VAL A 129 -19.10 -2.33 -18.59
N LEU A 130 -17.96 -1.91 -18.06
CA LEU A 130 -17.71 -1.67 -16.63
C LEU A 130 -17.75 -0.21 -16.18
N PHE A 131 -17.83 0.78 -17.06
CA PHE A 131 -17.86 2.19 -16.64
C PHE A 131 -18.97 3.01 -17.30
N THR A 132 -19.65 2.48 -18.31
CA THR A 132 -20.76 3.18 -18.98
C THR A 132 -22.06 2.93 -18.21
N HIS A 133 -22.18 3.64 -17.10
CA HIS A 133 -23.16 3.34 -16.05
C HIS A 133 -23.83 4.59 -15.54
N ASP A 134 -24.69 5.17 -16.37
CA ASP A 134 -25.77 5.98 -15.82
C ASP A 134 -26.95 5.07 -15.47
N ASP A 135 -27.85 5.57 -14.61
CA ASP A 135 -29.04 4.82 -14.21
C ASP A 135 -29.89 4.42 -15.43
N THR A 136 -29.84 5.20 -16.52
CA THR A 136 -30.62 4.92 -17.73
C THR A 136 -30.09 3.72 -18.52
N VAL A 137 -28.77 3.53 -18.58
CA VAL A 137 -28.12 2.37 -19.20
C VAL A 137 -28.46 1.12 -18.39
N TRP A 138 -28.47 1.22 -17.07
CA TRP A 138 -28.85 0.09 -16.23
C TRP A 138 -30.32 -0.29 -16.35
N GLN A 139 -31.21 0.70 -16.33
CA GLN A 139 -32.63 0.46 -16.57
C GLN A 139 -32.89 -0.11 -17.97
N ARG A 140 -32.12 0.34 -18.98
CA ARG A 140 -32.18 -0.23 -20.33
C ARG A 140 -31.71 -1.68 -20.36
N ARG A 141 -30.62 -2.04 -19.68
CA ARG A 141 -30.14 -3.42 -19.57
C ARG A 141 -31.16 -4.32 -18.85
N LEU A 142 -31.76 -3.84 -17.76
CA LEU A 142 -32.84 -4.52 -17.06
C LEU A 142 -34.09 -4.73 -17.95
N SER A 143 -34.47 -3.70 -18.71
CA SER A 143 -35.61 -3.77 -19.63
C SER A 143 -35.34 -4.69 -20.82
N ALA A 144 -34.12 -4.67 -21.37
CA ALA A 144 -33.72 -5.57 -22.45
C ALA A 144 -33.71 -7.04 -21.97
N PHE A 145 -33.30 -7.27 -20.72
CA PHE A 145 -33.31 -8.59 -20.09
C PHE A 145 -34.71 -9.19 -20.01
N SER A 146 -35.73 -8.40 -19.63
CA SER A 146 -37.12 -8.89 -19.51
C SER A 146 -37.78 -9.19 -20.85
N SER A 147 -37.29 -8.61 -21.95
CA SER A 147 -37.80 -8.83 -23.31
C SER A 147 -37.10 -9.92 -24.11
N SER A 148 -35.97 -10.46 -23.65
CA SER A 148 -35.24 -11.54 -24.34
C SER A 148 -35.78 -12.92 -23.94
N THR A 149 -35.71 -13.90 -24.83
CA THR A 149 -36.00 -15.34 -24.55
C THR A 149 -34.80 -16.22 -24.93
N SER A 150 -33.60 -15.63 -24.92
CA SER A 150 -32.39 -16.31 -25.42
C SER A 150 -31.78 -17.26 -24.39
N ALA A 151 -31.10 -18.31 -24.87
CA ALA A 151 -30.36 -19.27 -24.05
C ALA A 151 -29.31 -18.64 -23.10
N VAL A 152 -28.95 -17.36 -23.31
CA VAL A 152 -28.08 -16.58 -22.40
C VAL A 152 -28.74 -16.33 -21.03
N GLN A 153 -30.08 -16.42 -20.94
CA GLN A 153 -30.85 -16.35 -19.68
C GLN A 153 -30.64 -17.55 -18.76
N GLN A 154 -29.92 -18.60 -19.19
CA GLN A 154 -29.65 -19.76 -18.32
C GLN A 154 -28.71 -19.46 -17.14
N LEU A 155 -28.02 -18.31 -17.13
CA LEU A 155 -27.07 -17.96 -16.06
C LEU A 155 -27.68 -17.22 -14.86
N LEU A 156 -28.72 -16.41 -15.09
CA LEU A 156 -29.31 -15.53 -14.08
C LEU A 156 -30.81 -15.37 -14.37
N THR A 157 -31.61 -15.31 -13.32
CA THR A 157 -32.98 -14.78 -13.40
C THR A 157 -32.98 -13.25 -13.39
N LEU A 158 -34.09 -12.61 -13.78
CA LEU A 158 -34.20 -11.14 -13.77
C LEU A 158 -34.01 -10.57 -12.35
N ASP A 159 -34.61 -11.21 -11.35
CA ASP A 159 -34.51 -10.80 -9.96
C ASP A 159 -33.06 -10.94 -9.45
N GLU A 160 -32.41 -12.07 -9.73
CA GLU A 160 -31.00 -12.27 -9.38
C GLU A 160 -30.10 -11.24 -10.06
N TYR A 161 -30.30 -10.96 -11.35
CA TYR A 161 -29.55 -9.94 -12.07
C TYR A 161 -29.70 -8.56 -11.42
N GLY A 162 -30.93 -8.17 -11.09
CA GLY A 162 -31.21 -6.92 -10.36
C GLY A 162 -30.53 -6.86 -8.99
N HIS A 163 -30.55 -7.96 -8.23
CA HIS A 163 -29.89 -8.07 -6.94
C HIS A 163 -28.37 -7.95 -7.04
N LEU A 164 -27.73 -8.69 -7.95
CA LEU A 164 -26.27 -8.66 -8.14
C LEU A 164 -25.80 -7.29 -8.62
N LEU A 165 -26.56 -6.65 -9.51
CA LEU A 165 -26.26 -5.31 -9.99
C LEU A 165 -26.35 -4.27 -8.86
N LYS A 166 -27.41 -4.35 -8.05
CA LYS A 166 -27.56 -3.48 -6.87
C LYS A 166 -26.41 -3.69 -5.88
N SER A 167 -25.98 -4.95 -5.67
CA SER A 167 -24.81 -5.27 -4.85
C SER A 167 -23.55 -4.58 -5.37
N LEU A 168 -23.26 -4.69 -6.67
CA LEU A 168 -22.12 -4.01 -7.30
C LEU A 168 -22.16 -2.49 -7.08
N LEU A 169 -23.29 -1.85 -7.36
CA LEU A 169 -23.44 -0.39 -7.28
C LEU A 169 -23.48 0.16 -5.84
N GLN A 170 -23.70 -0.69 -4.84
CA GLN A 170 -23.72 -0.28 -3.43
C GLN A 170 -22.40 -0.60 -2.72
N THR A 171 -21.89 -1.80 -2.94
CA THR A 171 -20.76 -2.36 -2.20
C THR A 171 -19.46 -2.39 -2.99
N GLY A 172 -19.52 -2.28 -4.32
CA GLY A 172 -18.39 -2.51 -5.22
C GLY A 172 -18.09 -3.98 -5.47
N ILE A 173 -18.90 -4.91 -4.97
CA ILE A 173 -18.68 -6.35 -5.16
C ILE A 173 -19.32 -6.81 -6.47
N MET A 174 -18.49 -7.26 -7.41
CA MET A 174 -18.88 -7.88 -8.66
C MET A 174 -18.83 -9.39 -8.53
N HIS A 175 -19.99 -10.02 -8.46
CA HIS A 175 -20.07 -11.48 -8.45
C HIS A 175 -19.70 -12.05 -9.83
N ASP A 176 -19.01 -13.19 -9.85
CA ASP A 176 -18.58 -13.85 -11.08
C ASP A 176 -19.74 -14.13 -12.06
N LYS A 177 -20.92 -14.49 -11.55
CA LYS A 177 -22.12 -14.68 -12.40
C LYS A 177 -22.51 -13.40 -13.15
N LEU A 178 -22.49 -12.25 -12.47
CA LEU A 178 -22.77 -10.96 -13.09
C LEU A 178 -21.68 -10.59 -14.10
N PHE A 179 -20.41 -10.77 -13.73
CA PHE A 179 -19.28 -10.51 -14.61
C PHE A 179 -19.38 -11.31 -15.91
N LYS A 180 -19.56 -12.63 -15.81
CA LYS A 180 -19.72 -13.54 -16.96
C LYS A 180 -20.93 -13.19 -17.81
N HIS A 181 -22.04 -12.80 -17.17
CA HIS A 181 -23.23 -12.36 -17.90
C HIS A 181 -22.93 -11.11 -18.74
N LEU A 182 -22.37 -10.06 -18.15
CA LEU A 182 -22.01 -8.81 -18.84
C LEU A 182 -21.04 -9.05 -20.01
N LEU A 183 -20.05 -9.92 -19.82
CA LEU A 183 -19.11 -10.26 -20.89
C LEU A 183 -19.79 -10.98 -22.07
N ARG A 184 -20.72 -11.92 -21.80
CA ARG A 184 -21.43 -12.65 -22.87
C ARG A 184 -22.36 -11.77 -23.68
N THR A 185 -23.01 -10.80 -23.03
CA THR A 185 -24.06 -10.01 -23.66
C THR A 185 -23.53 -8.76 -24.34
N GLU A 186 -22.39 -8.21 -23.90
CA GLU A 186 -21.96 -6.88 -24.31
C GLU A 186 -20.51 -6.81 -24.83
N THR A 187 -19.78 -7.93 -24.86
CA THR A 187 -18.40 -7.97 -25.35
C THR A 187 -18.13 -9.14 -26.28
N ASP A 188 -16.94 -9.13 -26.89
CA ASP A 188 -16.42 -10.24 -27.69
C ASP A 188 -15.87 -11.39 -26.80
N PHE A 189 -15.82 -11.22 -25.46
CA PHE A 189 -15.27 -12.20 -24.52
C PHE A 189 -16.33 -13.21 -24.04
N GLN A 190 -16.93 -13.96 -24.97
CA GLN A 190 -18.14 -14.74 -24.71
C GLN A 190 -17.90 -16.14 -24.10
N ASP A 191 -16.75 -16.76 -24.40
CA ASP A 191 -16.41 -18.10 -23.89
C ASP A 191 -15.59 -18.05 -22.58
N ASN A 192 -15.49 -19.18 -21.87
CA ASN A 192 -14.81 -19.23 -20.56
C ASN A 192 -13.31 -18.91 -20.63
N ALA A 193 -12.63 -19.19 -21.75
CA ALA A 193 -11.22 -18.83 -21.90
C ALA A 193 -11.08 -17.33 -22.13
N ALA A 194 -11.92 -16.76 -23.00
CA ALA A 194 -12.01 -15.34 -23.27
C ALA A 194 -12.33 -14.53 -22.00
N MET A 195 -13.26 -15.01 -21.17
CA MET A 195 -13.60 -14.37 -19.89
C MET A 195 -12.43 -14.32 -18.91
N ARG A 196 -11.59 -15.36 -18.87
CA ARG A 196 -10.37 -15.34 -18.04
C ARG A 196 -9.38 -14.29 -18.54
N VAL A 197 -9.22 -14.17 -19.85
CA VAL A 197 -8.40 -13.12 -20.45
C VAL A 197 -8.96 -11.74 -20.10
N ALA A 198 -10.28 -11.53 -20.21
CA ALA A 198 -10.93 -10.28 -19.83
C ALA A 198 -10.71 -9.93 -18.34
N ALA A 199 -10.89 -10.90 -17.45
CA ALA A 199 -10.61 -10.71 -16.02
C ALA A 199 -9.15 -10.28 -15.80
N GLN A 200 -8.21 -10.97 -16.46
CA GLN A 200 -6.80 -10.66 -16.33
C GLN A 200 -6.45 -9.26 -16.85
N ILE A 201 -7.04 -8.80 -17.96
CA ILE A 201 -6.86 -7.41 -18.44
C ILE A 201 -7.26 -6.42 -17.35
N LEU A 202 -8.42 -6.63 -16.73
CA LEU A 202 -8.96 -5.73 -15.70
C LEU A 202 -8.13 -5.76 -14.41
N LEU A 203 -7.63 -6.93 -14.02
CA LEU A 203 -6.70 -7.10 -12.91
C LEU A 203 -5.35 -6.41 -13.20
N SER A 204 -4.80 -6.58 -14.40
CA SER A 204 -3.55 -5.95 -14.85
C SER A 204 -3.67 -4.42 -14.91
N PHE A 205 -4.85 -3.91 -15.27
CA PHE A 205 -5.20 -2.50 -15.20
C PHE A 205 -5.50 -2.00 -13.79
N LYS A 206 -5.42 -2.86 -12.76
CA LYS A 206 -5.75 -2.53 -11.36
C LYS A 206 -7.14 -1.90 -11.21
N ILE A 207 -8.08 -2.30 -12.06
CA ILE A 207 -9.48 -1.83 -12.00
C ILE A 207 -10.24 -2.59 -10.92
N MET A 208 -9.91 -3.86 -10.77
CA MET A 208 -10.55 -4.75 -9.82
C MET A 208 -9.52 -5.59 -9.07
N TYR A 209 -9.95 -6.15 -7.95
CA TYR A 209 -9.21 -7.07 -7.11
C TYR A 209 -9.96 -8.41 -7.03
N SER A 210 -9.26 -9.53 -7.17
CA SER A 210 -9.85 -10.87 -7.03
C SER A 210 -9.91 -11.25 -5.55
N SER A 211 -11.11 -11.29 -4.97
CA SER A 211 -11.32 -11.74 -3.60
C SER A 211 -11.69 -13.23 -3.62
N THR A 212 -10.71 -14.09 -3.43
CA THR A 212 -10.93 -15.53 -3.22
C THR A 212 -11.24 -15.88 -1.76
N LEU A 213 -11.18 -14.90 -0.85
CA LEU A 213 -11.00 -15.12 0.58
C LEU A 213 -12.28 -15.37 1.38
N GLN A 214 -13.48 -15.03 0.88
CA GLN A 214 -14.64 -14.92 1.80
C GLN A 214 -15.84 -15.81 1.52
N ASN A 215 -16.02 -16.36 0.32
CA ASN A 215 -17.10 -17.30 0.05
C ASN A 215 -16.68 -18.18 -1.13
N LYS A 216 -17.10 -19.44 -1.18
CA LYS A 216 -16.78 -20.41 -2.24
C LYS A 216 -17.15 -19.97 -3.68
N GLU A 217 -17.73 -18.78 -3.85
CA GLU A 217 -17.99 -18.14 -5.12
C GLU A 217 -16.93 -17.07 -5.42
N SER A 218 -16.29 -17.16 -6.57
CA SER A 218 -15.36 -16.12 -7.04
C SER A 218 -16.09 -14.78 -7.15
N SER A 219 -15.51 -13.75 -6.54
CA SER A 219 -16.02 -12.38 -6.62
C SER A 219 -14.87 -11.40 -6.78
N PHE A 220 -15.19 -10.27 -7.39
CA PHE A 220 -14.24 -9.20 -7.62
C PHE A 220 -14.67 -7.96 -6.86
N ILE A 221 -13.69 -7.25 -6.33
CA ILE A 221 -13.91 -5.95 -5.70
C ILE A 221 -13.53 -4.89 -6.74
N VAL A 222 -14.45 -3.98 -7.02
CA VAL A 222 -14.26 -2.86 -7.95
C VAL A 222 -14.41 -1.55 -7.17
N PRO A 223 -13.31 -0.98 -6.63
CA PRO A 223 -13.38 0.14 -5.68
C PRO A 223 -14.10 1.38 -6.20
N TYR A 224 -14.09 1.58 -7.52
CA TYR A 224 -14.79 2.68 -8.18
C TYR A 224 -16.29 2.75 -7.84
N PHE A 225 -16.95 1.60 -7.63
CA PHE A 225 -18.39 1.55 -7.32
C PHE A 225 -18.71 1.55 -5.83
N CYS A 226 -17.71 1.46 -4.95
CA CYS A 226 -17.95 1.55 -3.53
C CYS A 226 -18.51 2.94 -3.18
N LYS A 227 -19.61 3.00 -2.44
CA LYS A 227 -20.22 4.28 -2.01
C LYS A 227 -19.75 4.72 -0.63
N GLU A 228 -19.46 3.76 0.23
CA GLU A 228 -19.01 4.02 1.59
C GLU A 228 -17.57 4.53 1.62
N PHE A 229 -17.23 5.25 2.70
CA PHE A 229 -15.90 5.82 2.94
C PHE A 229 -15.31 5.23 4.21
N LEU A 230 -14.02 4.92 4.18
CA LEU A 230 -13.22 4.63 5.36
C LEU A 230 -12.96 5.92 6.15
N SER A 231 -12.98 5.80 7.47
CA SER A 231 -12.45 6.83 8.36
C SER A 231 -10.93 6.95 8.17
N ASP A 232 -10.44 8.19 8.21
CA ASP A 232 -9.01 8.49 8.27
C ASP A 232 -8.45 8.35 9.70
N SER A 233 -9.30 8.13 10.71
CA SER A 233 -8.81 7.78 12.04
C SER A 233 -8.18 6.38 12.05
N PRO A 234 -7.17 6.12 12.90
CA PRO A 234 -6.75 4.75 13.15
C PRO A 234 -7.97 3.91 13.57
N PRO A 235 -8.00 2.62 13.23
CA PRO A 235 -9.05 1.74 13.74
C PRO A 235 -9.02 1.78 15.28
N ASN A 236 -10.20 1.89 15.91
CA ASN A 236 -10.36 1.89 17.38
C ASN A 236 -10.13 0.47 17.93
N THR A 237 -8.94 -0.08 17.72
CA THR A 237 -8.53 -1.39 18.22
C THR A 237 -7.58 -1.19 19.40
N GLY A 238 -8.13 -0.90 20.59
CA GLY A 238 -7.42 -0.96 21.87
C GLY A 238 -5.99 -0.35 21.91
N SER A 239 -5.08 -1.04 22.62
CA SER A 239 -3.67 -0.69 22.85
C SER A 239 -2.76 -0.82 21.62
N CYS A 240 -3.31 -0.89 20.40
CA CYS A 240 -2.51 -1.10 19.20
C CYS A 240 -1.68 0.13 18.81
N VAL A 241 -0.40 -0.10 18.52
CA VAL A 241 0.48 0.94 17.97
C VAL A 241 0.18 1.08 16.47
N THR A 242 0.23 2.30 15.96
CA THR A 242 0.02 2.58 14.53
C THR A 242 1.23 3.26 13.91
N PHE A 243 1.78 2.65 12.85
CA PHE A 243 2.67 3.35 11.94
C PHE A 243 1.85 4.09 10.88
N HIS A 244 2.33 5.26 10.46
CA HIS A 244 1.64 6.11 9.49
C HIS A 244 2.63 6.72 8.51
N ALA A 245 2.33 6.54 7.22
CA ALA A 245 2.94 7.26 6.11
C ALA A 245 1.87 8.07 5.38
N GLN A 246 2.27 9.22 4.86
CA GLN A 246 1.42 10.08 4.05
C GLN A 246 2.13 10.43 2.75
N LEU A 247 1.49 10.12 1.64
CA LEU A 247 1.86 10.60 0.32
C LEU A 247 1.03 11.85 0.01
N ARG A 248 1.70 12.86 -0.53
CA ARG A 248 1.11 14.08 -1.05
C ARG A 248 1.50 14.22 -2.51
N PHE A 249 0.50 14.36 -3.35
CA PHE A 249 0.66 14.55 -4.78
C PHE A 249 0.48 16.02 -5.12
N ASP A 250 1.55 16.67 -5.53
CA ASP A 250 1.57 18.06 -5.99
C ASP A 250 1.89 18.09 -7.51
N GLY A 251 1.72 19.26 -8.13
CA GLY A 251 1.99 19.43 -9.57
C GLY A 251 0.76 19.15 -10.43
N LEU A 252 0.87 18.24 -11.41
CA LEU A 252 -0.28 17.82 -12.21
C LEU A 252 -1.15 16.87 -11.36
N PRO A 253 -2.45 17.19 -11.15
CA PRO A 253 -3.30 16.36 -10.30
C PRO A 253 -3.47 14.97 -10.92
N LEU A 254 -3.43 13.95 -10.07
CA LEU A 254 -3.77 12.59 -10.49
C LEU A 254 -5.28 12.50 -10.78
N PRO A 255 -5.69 11.77 -11.82
CA PRO A 255 -7.11 11.51 -12.02
C PRO A 255 -7.66 10.62 -10.90
N GLN A 256 -8.95 10.74 -10.60
CA GLN A 256 -9.60 10.02 -9.50
C GLN A 256 -9.34 8.50 -9.53
N TYR A 257 -9.41 7.88 -10.71
CA TYR A 257 -9.20 6.44 -10.86
C TYR A 257 -7.79 5.98 -10.46
N ALA A 258 -6.78 6.85 -10.52
CA ALA A 258 -5.42 6.50 -10.10
C ALA A 258 -5.37 6.22 -8.59
N TYR A 259 -6.22 6.90 -7.80
CA TYR A 259 -6.34 6.64 -6.37
C TYR A 259 -7.01 5.29 -6.08
N HIS A 260 -8.02 4.92 -6.86
CA HIS A 260 -8.62 3.57 -6.79
C HIS A 260 -7.59 2.49 -7.17
N GLN A 261 -6.74 2.75 -8.16
CA GLN A 261 -5.66 1.83 -8.56
C GLN A 261 -4.60 1.67 -7.45
N LEU A 262 -4.31 2.70 -6.66
CA LEU A 262 -3.46 2.59 -5.46
C LEU A 262 -4.11 1.70 -4.39
N ALA A 263 -5.42 1.78 -4.20
CA ALA A 263 -6.14 0.90 -3.29
C ALA A 263 -6.09 -0.57 -3.76
N VAL A 264 -6.30 -0.82 -5.06
CA VAL A 264 -6.16 -2.17 -5.64
C VAL A 264 -4.72 -2.68 -5.54
N ASP A 265 -3.73 -1.82 -5.74
CA ASP A 265 -2.32 -2.17 -5.59
C ASP A 265 -1.99 -2.64 -4.17
N MET A 266 -2.46 -1.91 -3.16
CA MET A 266 -2.36 -2.34 -1.77
C MET A 266 -3.03 -3.70 -1.55
N LEU A 267 -4.25 -3.91 -2.05
CA LEU A 267 -4.96 -5.19 -1.90
C LEU A 267 -4.19 -6.36 -2.53
N ASN A 268 -3.57 -6.14 -3.69
CA ASN A 268 -2.75 -7.15 -4.37
C ASN A 268 -1.51 -7.57 -3.56
N SER A 269 -1.04 -6.74 -2.63
CA SER A 269 0.05 -7.10 -1.70
C SER A 269 -0.35 -8.17 -0.68
N PHE A 270 -1.64 -8.49 -0.53
CA PHE A 270 -2.17 -9.35 0.55
C PHE A 270 -2.92 -10.60 0.07
N SER A 271 -2.52 -11.14 -1.08
CA SER A 271 -3.30 -12.09 -1.88
C SER A 271 -3.62 -13.47 -1.27
N GLN A 272 -3.10 -13.86 -0.10
CA GLN A 272 -3.30 -15.22 0.44
C GLN A 272 -3.54 -15.35 1.96
N ASP A 273 -3.17 -14.36 2.77
CA ASP A 273 -3.07 -14.50 4.24
C ASP A 273 -4.03 -13.57 5.01
N SER A 274 -5.05 -13.01 4.36
CA SER A 274 -5.91 -11.98 4.97
C SER A 274 -7.17 -12.57 5.61
N ASP A 275 -7.40 -12.23 6.88
CA ASP A 275 -8.60 -12.61 7.62
C ASP A 275 -9.82 -11.82 7.12
N SER A 276 -9.62 -10.54 6.77
CA SER A 276 -10.69 -9.74 6.17
C SER A 276 -10.15 -8.66 5.24
N ILE A 277 -10.94 -8.37 4.20
CA ILE A 277 -10.67 -7.31 3.23
C ILE A 277 -11.91 -6.42 3.14
N THR A 278 -11.70 -5.11 3.19
CA THR A 278 -12.75 -4.09 3.10
C THR A 278 -12.28 -3.01 2.13
N ALA A 279 -12.89 -2.93 0.95
CA ALA A 279 -12.68 -1.81 0.02
C ALA A 279 -13.82 -0.80 0.13
N ARG A 280 -13.48 0.47 -0.09
CA ARG A 280 -14.34 1.64 0.01
C ARG A 280 -13.96 2.66 -1.06
N ASN A 281 -14.79 3.68 -1.27
CA ASN A 281 -14.59 4.66 -2.33
C ASN A 281 -13.25 5.41 -2.20
N ASN A 282 -12.82 5.60 -0.96
CA ASN A 282 -11.61 6.34 -0.62
C ASN A 282 -10.47 5.44 -0.16
N GLY A 283 -10.49 4.13 -0.48
CA GLY A 283 -9.35 3.26 -0.23
C GLY A 283 -9.72 1.85 0.22
N ALA A 284 -8.82 1.22 0.96
CA ALA A 284 -8.95 -0.17 1.38
C ALA A 284 -8.40 -0.42 2.79
N ARG A 285 -8.94 -1.45 3.43
CA ARG A 285 -8.47 -1.98 4.70
C ARG A 285 -8.32 -3.50 4.59
N VAL A 286 -7.23 -4.02 5.10
CA VAL A 286 -6.92 -5.45 5.19
C VAL A 286 -6.60 -5.77 6.64
N VAL A 287 -7.15 -6.86 7.17
CA VAL A 287 -6.79 -7.40 8.49
C VAL A 287 -6.17 -8.77 8.26
N SER A 288 -4.96 -8.99 8.77
CA SER A 288 -4.24 -10.26 8.70
C SER A 288 -3.43 -10.47 9.97
N LYS A 289 -3.69 -11.57 10.69
CA LYS A 289 -2.95 -12.00 11.88
C LYS A 289 -2.83 -10.87 12.91
N ASP A 290 -3.97 -10.26 13.25
CA ASP A 290 -4.13 -9.13 14.19
C ASP A 290 -3.43 -7.81 13.78
N VAL A 291 -2.92 -7.74 12.55
CA VAL A 291 -2.41 -6.49 11.97
C VAL A 291 -3.44 -5.92 11.00
N THR A 292 -3.80 -4.66 11.21
CA THR A 292 -4.70 -3.92 10.33
C THR A 292 -3.89 -2.98 9.43
N TYR A 293 -3.96 -3.20 8.13
CA TYR A 293 -3.39 -2.34 7.10
C TYR A 293 -4.50 -1.49 6.51
N GLN A 294 -4.25 -0.20 6.31
CA GLN A 294 -5.26 0.72 5.80
C GLN A 294 -4.62 1.73 4.84
N LEU A 295 -5.20 1.90 3.67
CA LEU A 295 -4.91 3.00 2.76
C LEU A 295 -6.18 3.83 2.61
N VAL A 296 -6.09 5.12 2.91
CA VAL A 296 -7.18 6.09 2.76
C VAL A 296 -6.69 7.24 1.91
N HIS A 297 -7.44 7.62 0.89
CA HIS A 297 -7.09 8.71 -0.01
C HIS A 297 -8.15 9.80 -0.05
N ASP A 298 -7.71 11.04 -0.23
CA ASP A 298 -8.57 12.15 -0.61
C ASP A 298 -8.04 12.74 -1.91
N TYR A 299 -8.73 12.41 -3.01
CA TYR A 299 -8.34 12.84 -4.35
C TYR A 299 -8.50 14.36 -4.53
N LYS A 300 -9.32 15.04 -3.70
CA LYS A 300 -9.49 16.50 -3.79
C LYS A 300 -8.30 17.24 -3.20
N SER A 301 -7.75 16.74 -2.10
CA SER A 301 -6.54 17.30 -1.48
C SER A 301 -5.24 16.72 -2.04
N GLY A 302 -5.32 15.62 -2.80
CA GLY A 302 -4.16 14.95 -3.35
C GLY A 302 -3.37 14.16 -2.32
N ILE A 303 -4.03 13.69 -1.25
CA ILE A 303 -3.37 13.03 -0.11
C ILE A 303 -3.74 11.54 -0.09
N VAL A 304 -2.76 10.69 0.23
CA VAL A 304 -2.95 9.27 0.56
C VAL A 304 -2.29 8.99 1.90
N ASN A 305 -3.07 8.52 2.85
CA ASN A 305 -2.60 8.05 4.15
C ASN A 305 -2.52 6.52 4.13
N ILE A 306 -1.38 5.98 4.52
CA ILE A 306 -1.14 4.55 4.69
C ILE A 306 -0.87 4.32 6.17
N ARG A 307 -1.67 3.47 6.81
CA ARG A 307 -1.55 3.14 8.23
C ARG A 307 -1.42 1.64 8.41
N VAL A 308 -0.59 1.24 9.37
CA VAL A 308 -0.46 -0.14 9.81
C VAL A 308 -0.60 -0.14 11.31
N SER A 309 -1.68 -0.74 11.82
CA SER A 309 -1.98 -0.87 13.23
C SER A 309 -1.72 -2.31 13.66
N PHE A 310 -0.95 -2.49 14.74
CA PHE A 310 -0.39 -3.79 15.12
C PHE A 310 -0.22 -3.91 16.64
N ASP A 311 -0.16 -5.15 17.12
CA ASP A 311 0.32 -5.45 18.47
C ASP A 311 1.86 -5.33 18.53
N SER A 312 2.39 -4.97 19.70
CA SER A 312 3.83 -4.81 19.95
C SER A 312 4.72 -5.97 19.49
N SER A 313 4.20 -7.20 19.41
CA SER A 313 4.93 -8.37 18.89
C SER A 313 5.23 -8.30 17.38
N GLN A 314 4.53 -7.46 16.61
CA GLN A 314 4.57 -7.43 15.14
C GLN A 314 5.29 -6.20 14.56
N VAL A 315 6.05 -5.44 15.36
CA VAL A 315 6.65 -4.15 14.95
C VAL A 315 7.44 -4.24 13.64
N CYS A 316 8.38 -5.19 13.54
CA CYS A 316 9.27 -5.31 12.38
C CYS A 316 8.47 -5.59 11.10
N ARG A 317 7.50 -6.51 11.19
CA ARG A 317 6.63 -6.87 10.08
C ARG A 317 5.75 -5.69 9.66
N ALA A 318 5.12 -5.03 10.62
CA ALA A 318 4.26 -3.88 10.37
C ALA A 318 5.01 -2.73 9.70
N TRP A 319 6.24 -2.45 10.15
CA TRP A 319 7.09 -1.42 9.54
C TRP A 319 7.47 -1.78 8.11
N LYS A 320 7.94 -3.01 7.88
CA LYS A 320 8.30 -3.49 6.55
C LYS A 320 7.12 -3.34 5.58
N VAL A 321 5.94 -3.80 5.97
CA VAL A 321 4.75 -3.71 5.11
C VAL A 321 4.35 -2.26 4.85
N LEU A 322 4.45 -1.35 5.82
CA LEU A 322 4.21 0.08 5.58
C LEU A 322 5.16 0.63 4.51
N VAL A 323 6.45 0.33 4.63
CA VAL A 323 7.49 0.75 3.68
C VAL A 323 7.22 0.17 2.28
N ASP A 324 6.88 -1.11 2.19
CA ASP A 324 6.61 -1.82 0.93
C ASP A 324 5.39 -1.22 0.20
N ILE A 325 4.26 -1.01 0.90
CA ILE A 325 3.06 -0.39 0.32
C ILE A 325 3.37 1.06 -0.14
N THR A 326 4.13 1.79 0.67
CA THR A 326 4.53 3.17 0.34
C THR A 326 5.42 3.21 -0.90
N ASN A 327 6.40 2.31 -1.00
CA ASN A 327 7.27 2.16 -2.16
C ASN A 327 6.49 1.79 -3.41
N SER A 328 5.64 0.77 -3.34
CA SER A 328 4.81 0.33 -4.47
C SER A 328 3.92 1.46 -4.98
N SER A 329 3.32 2.23 -4.06
CA SER A 329 2.51 3.40 -4.40
C SER A 329 3.32 4.50 -5.11
N ILE A 330 4.52 4.80 -4.62
CA ILE A 330 5.43 5.77 -5.23
C ILE A 330 5.83 5.31 -6.63
N GLU A 331 6.31 4.07 -6.78
CA GLU A 331 6.74 3.51 -8.06
C GLU A 331 5.59 3.50 -9.08
N TYR A 332 4.39 3.12 -8.65
CA TYR A 332 3.20 3.14 -9.49
C TYR A 332 2.92 4.55 -10.05
N VAL A 333 3.03 5.60 -9.22
CA VAL A 333 2.82 6.99 -9.64
C VAL A 333 3.97 7.49 -10.50
N GLU A 334 5.23 7.25 -10.13
CA GLU A 334 6.40 7.72 -10.91
C GLU A 334 6.45 7.12 -12.32
N THR A 335 6.09 5.84 -12.45
CA THR A 335 6.11 5.13 -13.73
C THR A 335 4.99 5.55 -14.69
N ARG A 336 3.81 5.93 -14.17
CA ARG A 336 2.61 6.22 -14.99
C ARG A 336 2.29 7.70 -15.09
N TRP A 337 2.70 8.48 -14.08
CA TRP A 337 2.34 9.88 -13.90
C TRP A 337 3.60 10.71 -13.67
N CYS A 338 4.55 10.67 -14.60
CA CYS A 338 5.87 11.30 -14.48
C CYS A 338 5.86 12.83 -14.23
N ALA A 339 4.73 13.51 -14.49
CA ALA A 339 4.55 14.93 -14.20
C ALA A 339 4.04 15.21 -12.77
N CYS A 340 3.62 14.18 -12.04
CA CYS A 340 3.22 14.26 -10.64
C CYS A 340 4.45 14.38 -9.74
N LYS A 341 4.42 15.32 -8.80
CA LYS A 341 5.44 15.44 -7.77
C LYS A 341 4.95 14.76 -6.51
N ILE A 342 5.78 13.91 -5.93
CA ILE A 342 5.41 13.13 -4.75
C ILE A 342 6.21 13.64 -3.55
N GLY A 343 5.49 14.09 -2.52
CA GLY A 343 6.02 14.27 -1.18
C GLY A 343 5.64 13.08 -0.32
N CYS A 344 6.60 12.47 0.36
CA CYS A 344 6.35 11.37 1.29
C CYS A 344 6.68 11.83 2.72
N LYS A 345 5.78 11.60 3.66
CA LYS A 345 6.00 11.85 5.08
C LYS A 345 5.82 10.58 5.88
N PHE A 346 6.75 10.30 6.77
CA PHE A 346 6.57 9.28 7.80
C PHE A 346 6.34 9.94 9.14
N PHE A 347 5.38 9.42 9.89
CA PHE A 347 5.05 9.87 11.23
C PHE A 347 5.74 8.96 12.23
N CYS A 348 6.50 9.56 13.13
CA CYS A 348 7.17 8.86 14.20
C CYS A 348 6.15 8.51 15.30
N PRO A 349 5.94 7.22 15.63
CA PRO A 349 5.03 6.84 16.70
C PRO A 349 5.45 7.41 18.05
N HIS A 350 6.75 7.43 18.35
CA HIS A 350 7.29 8.02 19.57
C HIS A 350 6.95 9.52 19.68
N CYS A 351 7.20 10.32 18.64
CA CYS A 351 6.85 11.74 18.66
C CYS A 351 5.33 11.97 18.72
N GLY A 352 4.54 11.08 18.11
CA GLY A 352 3.08 11.12 18.21
C GLY A 352 2.58 10.86 19.64
N LEU A 353 3.17 9.88 20.33
CA LEU A 353 2.87 9.56 21.73
C LEU A 353 3.29 10.68 22.69
N GLN A 354 4.37 11.40 22.38
CA GLN A 354 4.83 12.57 23.14
C GLN A 354 4.06 13.87 22.80
N GLU A 355 3.01 13.78 21.99
CA GLU A 355 2.24 14.93 21.51
C GLU A 355 3.12 16.03 20.88
N ASP A 356 4.23 15.64 20.21
CA ASP A 356 5.05 16.63 19.51
C ASP A 356 4.21 17.28 18.40
N THR A 357 4.25 18.62 18.37
CA THR A 357 3.66 19.46 17.33
C THR A 357 4.04 19.08 15.90
N HIS A 358 5.19 18.42 15.68
CA HIS A 358 5.68 18.02 14.36
C HIS A 358 6.17 16.57 14.34
N PRO A 359 5.28 15.58 14.49
CA PRO A 359 5.67 14.17 14.61
C PRO A 359 6.03 13.56 13.25
N SER A 360 5.92 14.32 12.16
CA SER A 360 6.19 13.87 10.79
C SER A 360 7.48 14.46 10.23
N ARG A 361 8.13 13.70 9.36
CA ARG A 361 9.29 14.15 8.59
C ARG A 361 9.08 13.90 7.11
N LEU A 362 9.37 14.92 6.30
CA LEU A 362 9.37 14.80 4.85
C LEU A 362 10.60 14.00 4.42
N MET A 363 10.36 12.86 3.80
CA MET A 363 11.39 11.98 3.27
C MET A 363 11.51 12.14 1.77
N ASN A 364 12.73 12.02 1.27
CA ASN A 364 12.94 11.82 -0.16
C ASN A 364 12.41 10.42 -0.54
N PRO A 365 11.54 10.27 -1.54
CA PRO A 365 11.08 8.97 -2.03
C PRO A 365 12.22 7.96 -2.28
N SER A 366 13.38 8.42 -2.75
CA SER A 366 14.55 7.57 -3.00
C SER A 366 15.13 6.92 -1.74
N TRP A 367 14.89 7.49 -0.55
CA TRP A 367 15.33 6.91 0.72
C TRP A 367 14.59 5.60 1.02
N VAL A 368 13.30 5.56 0.71
CA VAL A 368 12.43 4.40 0.95
C VAL A 368 12.89 3.20 0.08
N GLN A 369 13.38 3.47 -1.13
CA GLN A 369 13.94 2.47 -2.04
C GLN A 369 15.30 1.90 -1.59
N TYR A 370 16.09 2.67 -0.83
CA TYR A 370 17.44 2.27 -0.42
C TYR A 370 17.43 1.37 0.85
N HIS A 371 16.43 1.52 1.71
CA HIS A 371 16.39 0.85 3.02
C HIS A 371 15.88 -0.59 3.02
N ASP A 372 15.16 -1.02 1.98
CA ASP A 372 14.77 -2.43 1.80
C ASP A 372 15.99 -3.38 1.84
N LYS A 373 17.13 -2.92 1.32
CA LYS A 373 18.39 -3.70 1.29
C LYS A 373 19.14 -3.79 2.63
N ARG A 374 18.87 -2.90 3.59
CA ARG A 374 19.58 -2.85 4.88
C ARG A 374 18.83 -3.49 6.03
N LEU A 375 17.50 -3.51 5.98
CA LEU A 375 16.66 -4.11 7.03
C LEU A 375 16.87 -5.64 7.17
N THR A 376 17.43 -6.29 6.16
CA THR A 376 17.72 -7.73 6.15
C THR A 376 19.08 -8.12 6.75
N SER A 377 19.99 -7.16 7.04
CA SER A 377 21.40 -7.49 7.34
C SER A 377 21.93 -7.01 8.71
N SER A 378 21.14 -6.30 9.52
CA SER A 378 21.64 -5.72 10.78
C SER A 378 20.49 -5.53 11.79
N LEU A 379 20.10 -6.60 12.47
CA LEU A 379 19.14 -6.56 13.58
C LEU A 379 19.77 -6.81 14.97
N LEU A 380 21.10 -6.91 15.07
CA LEU A 380 21.77 -7.09 16.36
C LEU A 380 22.27 -5.76 16.95
N PRO A 381 21.93 -5.44 18.20
CA PRO A 381 22.25 -4.16 18.82
C PRO A 381 23.71 -4.09 19.24
N SER A 382 24.45 -3.09 18.74
CA SER A 382 25.72 -2.67 19.35
C SER A 382 25.47 -1.53 20.34
N LYS A 383 25.16 -1.91 21.58
CA LYS A 383 25.03 -1.05 22.79
C LYS A 383 23.81 -0.13 22.80
N ALA A 384 22.92 -0.35 23.77
CA ALA A 384 21.80 0.53 24.10
C ALA A 384 22.30 1.93 24.47
N LYS A 385 22.32 2.85 23.50
CA LYS A 385 22.46 4.28 23.75
C LYS A 385 21.07 4.86 23.97
N HIS A 386 20.96 5.87 24.83
CA HIS A 386 19.77 6.71 24.87
C HIS A 386 19.66 7.43 23.53
N PHE A 387 18.80 6.90 22.65
CA PHE A 387 18.50 7.53 21.38
C PHE A 387 17.46 8.61 21.63
N THR A 388 17.64 9.75 20.97
CA THR A 388 16.68 10.87 20.98
C THR A 388 16.37 11.15 19.51
N CYS A 389 15.10 11.31 19.13
CA CYS A 389 14.75 11.71 17.76
C CYS A 389 15.28 13.14 17.56
N LYS A 390 16.55 13.29 17.17
CA LYS A 390 17.22 14.58 17.01
C LYS A 390 16.49 15.39 15.93
N LYS A 391 16.23 16.66 16.21
CA LYS A 391 15.49 17.52 15.27
C LYS A 391 16.26 17.80 13.98
N ASP A 392 17.58 17.59 13.97
CA ASP A 392 18.49 17.99 12.90
C ASP A 392 18.94 16.85 11.98
N SER A 393 18.54 15.59 12.22
CA SER A 393 18.83 14.50 11.29
C SER A 393 17.83 14.50 10.13
N SER A 394 18.29 14.13 8.93
CA SER A 394 17.42 14.01 7.74
C SER A 394 16.37 12.90 7.89
N VAL A 395 16.65 11.90 8.74
CA VAL A 395 15.75 10.81 9.12
C VAL A 395 15.86 10.59 10.63
N PRO A 396 14.75 10.60 11.39
CA PRO A 396 14.76 10.26 12.81
C PRO A 396 15.28 8.83 13.04
N GLU A 397 16.16 8.64 14.02
CA GLU A 397 16.71 7.32 14.38
C GLU A 397 15.60 6.31 14.75
N CYS A 398 14.52 6.81 15.36
CA CYS A 398 13.30 6.07 15.67
C CYS A 398 12.57 5.49 14.43
N LEU A 399 12.82 6.02 13.22
CA LEU A 399 12.34 5.44 11.96
C LEU A 399 13.39 4.55 11.27
N LEU A 400 14.65 4.64 11.69
CA LEU A 400 15.73 3.77 11.19
C LEU A 400 15.70 2.42 11.91
N ASN A 401 15.43 2.41 13.22
CA ASN A 401 15.35 1.22 14.06
C ASN A 401 14.03 1.16 14.85
N PRO A 402 12.89 0.91 14.17
CA PRO A 402 11.58 0.97 14.81
C PRO A 402 11.39 -0.07 15.92
N SER A 403 12.00 -1.26 15.80
CA SER A 403 11.92 -2.32 16.83
C SER A 403 12.59 -1.93 18.15
N GLU A 404 13.81 -1.41 18.09
CA GLU A 404 14.57 -0.96 19.26
C GLU A 404 13.83 0.15 20.00
N TYR A 405 13.23 1.09 19.24
CA TYR A 405 12.57 2.26 19.80
C TYR A 405 11.19 1.97 20.37
N LEU A 406 10.39 1.12 19.71
CA LEU A 406 9.04 0.82 20.19
C LEU A 406 9.10 0.01 21.48
N ILE A 407 10.01 -0.96 21.59
CA ILE A 407 10.20 -1.74 22.81
C ILE A 407 10.58 -0.83 23.98
N LEU A 408 11.55 0.06 23.78
CA LEU A 408 11.96 1.02 24.81
C LEU A 408 10.83 2.00 25.18
N THR A 409 10.07 2.49 24.19
CA THR A 409 8.98 3.45 24.43
C THR A 409 7.80 2.78 25.13
N LEU A 410 7.43 1.57 24.73
CA LEU A 410 6.37 0.78 25.37
C LEU A 410 6.77 0.39 26.80
N LEU A 411 8.03 -0.02 27.03
CA LEU A 411 8.54 -0.25 28.38
C LEU A 411 8.46 1.01 29.24
N ILE A 412 8.79 2.20 28.70
CA ILE A 412 8.68 3.45 29.43
C ILE A 412 7.21 3.78 29.77
N ILE A 413 6.28 3.61 28.83
CA ILE A 413 4.85 3.89 29.05
C ILE A 413 4.24 2.93 30.06
N ILE A 414 4.53 1.63 29.95
CA ILE A 414 4.09 0.61 30.93
C ILE A 414 4.62 0.96 32.32
N LEU A 415 5.87 1.41 32.42
CA LEU A 415 6.47 1.82 33.69
C LEU A 415 5.89 3.14 34.24
N ASP A 416 5.39 4.04 33.40
CA ASP A 416 4.79 5.32 33.81
C ASP A 416 3.33 5.12 34.29
N GLU A 417 2.56 4.25 33.65
CA GLU A 417 1.20 3.89 34.09
C GLU A 417 1.21 3.20 35.47
N THR A 418 2.26 2.42 35.77
CA THR A 418 2.42 1.79 37.10
C THR A 418 2.79 2.77 38.23
N GLN A 419 3.14 4.03 37.93
CA GLN A 419 3.45 5.04 38.96
C GLN A 419 2.20 5.74 39.54
N VAL A 420 1.02 5.57 38.93
CA VAL A 420 -0.20 6.29 39.35
C VAL A 420 -0.90 5.63 40.55
N GLU A 421 -0.44 4.45 40.98
CA GLU A 421 -0.94 3.75 42.17
C GLU A 421 0.18 3.49 43.20
N SER A 422 0.62 4.50 43.96
CA SER A 422 1.02 4.35 45.38
C SER A 422 1.62 5.62 46.00
N ASP A 423 0.84 6.30 46.83
CA ASP A 423 1.35 7.09 47.94
C ASP A 423 1.33 6.21 49.21
N ALA A 424 2.49 5.95 49.83
CA ALA A 424 2.68 5.80 51.28
C ALA A 424 4.13 5.37 51.65
N ASP A 425 4.78 6.25 52.43
CA ASP A 425 5.82 6.08 53.47
C ASP A 425 6.66 4.79 53.57
N SER A 426 7.99 4.95 53.66
CA SER A 426 8.74 4.92 54.94
C SER A 426 10.24 4.65 54.73
N ASP A 427 11.04 5.31 55.57
CA ASP A 427 12.49 5.25 55.74
C ASP A 427 13.04 3.85 56.05
N LEU A 428 14.29 3.58 55.65
CA LEU A 428 15.34 3.00 56.52
C LEU A 428 16.68 2.90 55.76
N SER A 429 17.73 3.31 56.47
CA SER A 429 19.15 3.20 56.13
C SER A 429 19.68 1.81 56.44
N ASP A 430 20.50 1.24 55.55
CA ASP A 430 21.74 0.51 55.86
C ASP A 430 22.49 0.20 54.55
N HIS A 431 23.81 0.37 54.56
CA HIS A 431 24.70 0.13 53.43
C HIS A 431 25.29 -1.29 53.51
N GLU A 432 24.93 -2.16 52.57
CA GLU A 432 25.68 -3.39 52.29
C GLU A 432 25.95 -3.51 50.78
N ASP A 433 27.21 -3.77 50.44
CA ASP A 433 27.64 -4.08 49.08
C ASP A 433 27.64 -5.61 48.87
N PHE A 434 26.99 -6.08 47.79
CA PHE A 434 27.02 -7.49 47.37
C PHE A 434 27.41 -7.64 45.90
N TYR A 435 28.20 -8.68 45.62
CA TYR A 435 28.61 -9.14 44.29
C TYR A 435 27.84 -10.42 43.92
N LEU A 436 27.46 -10.56 42.65
CA LEU A 436 26.95 -11.81 42.06
C LEU A 436 28.08 -12.56 41.33
N PRO A 437 28.07 -13.91 41.29
CA PRO A 437 29.12 -14.68 40.64
C PRO A 437 28.86 -14.85 39.13
N GLY A 438 29.92 -14.69 38.31
CA GLY A 438 29.96 -15.03 36.89
C GLY A 438 30.51 -13.91 36.01
N GLU A 439 31.78 -14.06 35.58
CA GLU A 439 32.61 -13.19 34.72
C GLU A 439 32.02 -13.03 33.30
N ASP A 440 32.17 -11.96 32.52
CA ASP A 440 32.90 -10.70 32.60
C ASP A 440 32.00 -9.67 31.87
N HIS A 441 31.68 -8.53 32.51
CA HIS A 441 31.14 -7.26 31.97
C HIS A 441 30.07 -6.66 32.89
N HIS A 442 30.52 -5.83 33.82
CA HIS A 442 29.64 -5.05 34.69
C HIS A 442 28.99 -3.88 33.93
N VAL A 443 27.67 -3.94 33.71
CA VAL A 443 26.87 -2.78 33.30
C VAL A 443 26.45 -2.00 34.55
N LYS A 444 27.01 -0.80 34.74
CA LYS A 444 26.55 0.13 35.80
C LYS A 444 25.33 0.92 35.30
N MET A 445 24.13 0.51 35.70
CA MET A 445 22.96 1.40 35.67
C MET A 445 22.82 2.13 37.02
N LYS A 446 22.88 3.46 36.98
CA LYS A 446 22.50 4.31 38.13
C LYS A 446 20.98 4.44 38.14
N VAL A 447 20.34 3.76 39.09
CA VAL A 447 18.90 3.89 39.37
C VAL A 447 18.76 4.34 40.83
N SER A 448 17.84 5.28 41.10
CA SER A 448 17.62 5.82 42.45
C SER A 448 17.21 4.72 43.44
N ALA A 449 17.57 4.89 44.72
CA ALA A 449 17.29 3.92 45.78
C ALA A 449 15.79 3.60 45.90
N THR A 450 14.92 4.58 45.66
CA THR A 450 13.46 4.44 45.64
C THR A 450 12.98 3.47 44.55
N ARG A 451 13.54 3.52 43.34
CA ARG A 451 13.22 2.61 42.23
C ARG A 451 13.73 1.19 42.44
N LYS A 452 14.83 1.01 43.19
CA LYS A 452 15.35 -0.33 43.54
C LYS A 452 14.47 -1.04 44.58
N ALA A 453 13.90 -0.31 45.54
CA ALA A 453 13.02 -0.86 46.57
C ALA A 453 11.69 -1.37 46.00
N THR A 454 11.11 -0.65 45.02
CA THR A 454 9.86 -1.03 44.35
C THR A 454 9.99 -2.32 43.53
N ILE A 455 11.10 -2.47 42.79
CA ILE A 455 11.40 -3.71 42.02
C ILE A 455 11.58 -4.90 42.98
N LYS A 456 12.23 -4.69 44.15
CA LYS A 456 12.45 -5.73 45.16
C LYS A 456 11.16 -6.16 45.88
N ARG A 457 10.23 -5.22 46.16
CA ARG A 457 8.91 -5.53 46.74
C ARG A 457 8.03 -6.36 45.79
N LEU A 458 8.04 -6.05 44.50
CA LEU A 458 7.26 -6.79 43.48
C LEU A 458 7.79 -8.22 43.23
N PHE A 459 9.09 -8.46 43.43
CA PHE A 459 9.69 -9.80 43.28
C PHE A 459 9.51 -10.72 44.50
N TYR A 460 9.35 -10.19 45.72
CA TYR A 460 9.30 -10.99 46.95
C TYR A 460 7.95 -11.03 47.67
N SER A 461 6.92 -10.30 47.21
CA SER A 461 5.60 -10.32 47.86
C SER A 461 4.65 -11.43 47.38
N ASN A 462 5.12 -12.45 46.63
CA ASN A 462 4.25 -13.51 46.11
C ASN A 462 4.74 -14.95 46.36
N HIS A 463 5.45 -15.18 47.47
CA HIS A 463 5.61 -16.52 48.04
C HIS A 463 5.26 -16.53 49.53
N ALA A 464 3.97 -16.44 49.82
CA ALA A 464 3.44 -16.72 51.15
C ALA A 464 2.01 -17.28 51.10
N SER A 465 1.78 -18.34 50.31
CA SER A 465 0.65 -19.27 50.50
C SER A 465 0.63 -20.36 49.43
N ASN A 466 1.27 -21.51 49.68
CA ASN A 466 0.65 -22.85 49.57
C ASN A 466 1.66 -23.97 49.96
N PRO A 467 1.44 -24.74 51.04
CA PRO A 467 2.29 -25.88 51.41
C PRO A 467 1.66 -27.20 50.95
N GLN A 468 1.89 -27.65 49.72
CA GLN A 468 1.70 -29.06 49.32
C GLN A 468 2.16 -29.33 47.88
N MET A 469 3.32 -29.98 47.76
CA MET A 469 3.65 -31.07 46.82
C MET A 469 5.18 -31.21 46.78
N MET A 470 5.71 -31.88 47.80
CA MET A 470 6.91 -32.69 47.68
C MET A 470 6.48 -34.10 47.27
N GLU A 471 7.36 -34.78 46.54
CA GLU A 471 7.26 -36.17 46.05
C GLU A 471 6.43 -36.35 44.77
N ASP A 472 7.08 -36.17 43.62
CA ASP A 472 7.48 -37.30 42.78
C ASP A 472 8.10 -36.80 41.47
N ILE A 473 9.33 -37.25 41.19
CA ILE A 473 9.94 -37.58 39.89
C ILE A 473 11.44 -37.73 40.18
N LYS A 474 11.82 -38.96 40.53
CA LYS A 474 13.14 -39.51 40.26
C LYS A 474 13.14 -40.07 38.84
N ASP A 475 14.32 -40.07 38.24
CA ASP A 475 14.70 -40.70 36.98
C ASP A 475 14.17 -40.04 35.70
N GLU A 476 15.05 -39.29 35.03
CA GLU A 476 15.57 -39.74 33.74
C GLU A 476 16.81 -38.92 33.34
N THR A 477 17.97 -39.55 33.49
CA THR A 477 19.20 -39.20 32.80
C THR A 477 19.12 -39.71 31.36
N GLN A 478 19.15 -38.82 30.37
CA GLN A 478 19.79 -39.06 29.07
C GLN A 478 20.07 -37.73 28.36
N ARG A 479 21.37 -37.39 28.25
CA ARG A 479 21.86 -36.39 27.29
C ARG A 479 21.71 -36.95 25.86
N PRO A 480 21.48 -36.06 24.89
CA PRO A 480 22.47 -35.94 23.83
C PRO A 480 22.90 -34.49 23.61
N ASP A 481 24.16 -34.37 23.21
CA ASP A 481 24.86 -33.12 22.93
C ASP A 481 24.23 -32.40 21.74
N HIS A 482 23.61 -31.25 21.98
CA HIS A 482 23.54 -30.08 21.10
C HIS A 482 23.21 -28.88 21.99
N GLU A 483 24.19 -27.99 22.20
CA GLU A 483 24.00 -26.76 22.98
C GLU A 483 23.21 -25.75 22.12
N ASP A 484 21.89 -25.73 22.27
CA ASP A 484 21.04 -24.62 21.83
C ASP A 484 21.16 -23.47 22.84
N TYR A 485 21.77 -22.36 22.44
CA TYR A 485 21.82 -21.13 23.23
C TYR A 485 20.57 -20.29 22.97
N GLY A 486 19.52 -20.51 23.76
CA GLY A 486 18.32 -19.65 23.80
C GLY A 486 18.37 -18.66 24.96
N MET A 487 18.17 -17.37 24.69
CA MET A 487 17.93 -16.36 25.73
C MET A 487 16.44 -16.36 26.10
N HIS A 488 16.09 -16.89 27.27
CA HIS A 488 14.72 -16.83 27.79
C HIS A 488 14.49 -15.54 28.58
N ILE A 489 13.50 -14.75 28.16
CA ILE A 489 13.00 -13.60 28.94
C ILE A 489 11.52 -13.84 29.22
N THR A 490 11.17 -14.07 30.48
CA THR A 490 9.79 -14.18 30.95
C THR A 490 9.40 -12.85 31.60
N VAL A 491 8.35 -12.20 31.09
CA VAL A 491 7.76 -11.00 31.70
C VAL A 491 6.38 -11.36 32.24
N LEU A 492 6.23 -11.25 33.56
CA LEU A 492 4.95 -11.45 34.25
C LEU A 492 4.18 -10.13 34.27
N MET A 493 2.98 -10.13 33.69
CA MET A 493 2.09 -8.97 33.67
C MET A 493 1.09 -9.07 34.83
N SER A 494 0.71 -7.93 35.43
CA SER A 494 -0.38 -7.88 36.40
C SER A 494 -1.67 -8.41 35.77
N HIS A 495 -2.36 -9.32 36.47
CA HIS A 495 -3.54 -10.13 36.07
C HIS A 495 -3.26 -11.57 35.57
N GLY A 496 -2.06 -12.10 35.76
CA GLY A 496 -1.80 -13.54 35.59
C GLY A 496 -1.60 -14.00 34.15
N ALA A 497 -1.38 -13.07 33.22
CA ALA A 497 -0.91 -13.40 31.88
C ALA A 497 0.62 -13.44 31.87
N THR A 498 1.17 -14.60 31.51
CA THR A 498 2.58 -14.79 31.17
C THR A 498 2.78 -14.52 29.68
N MET A 499 3.69 -13.61 29.35
CA MET A 499 4.18 -13.48 27.97
C MET A 499 5.51 -14.23 27.87
N GLU A 500 5.50 -15.32 27.10
CA GLU A 500 6.72 -16.06 26.73
C GLU A 500 7.21 -15.57 25.37
N LEU A 501 8.42 -15.04 25.35
CA LEU A 501 9.15 -14.77 24.11
C LEU A 501 10.14 -15.92 23.91
N THR A 502 9.85 -16.77 22.92
CA THR A 502 10.74 -17.88 22.54
C THR A 502 11.20 -17.65 21.11
N GLU A 503 12.50 -17.40 20.90
CA GLU A 503 13.12 -17.49 19.58
C GLU A 503 13.74 -18.88 19.40
N CYS A 504 13.23 -19.66 18.44
CA CYS A 504 13.90 -20.88 18.00
C CYS A 504 14.79 -20.57 16.80
N TYR A 505 16.09 -20.79 16.94
CA TYR A 505 17.04 -20.82 15.83
C TYR A 505 17.15 -22.25 15.33
N THR A 506 17.00 -22.46 14.02
CA THR A 506 17.49 -23.67 13.35
C THR A 506 18.61 -23.25 12.43
N GLU A 507 19.86 -23.48 12.83
CA GLU A 507 20.98 -23.43 11.91
C GLU A 507 20.85 -24.63 10.95
N ARG A 508 20.64 -24.34 9.66
CA ARG A 508 20.93 -25.33 8.61
C ARG A 508 22.42 -25.23 8.29
N THR A 509 23.18 -26.25 8.66
CA THR A 509 24.48 -26.58 8.06
C THR A 509 24.35 -26.92 6.59
#